data_AF-A0A3A9GRC8-F1
#
_entry.id   AF-A0A3A9GRC8-F1
#
_cell.length_a   1.000
_cell.length_b   1.000
_cell.length_c   1.000
_cell.angle_alpha   90.00
_cell.angle_beta   90.00
_cell.angle_gamma   90.00
#
_symmetry.space_group_name_H-M   'P 1'
#
loop_
_entity.id
_entity.type
_entity.pdbx_description
1 polymer ?
#
loop_
_entity_poly.entity_id
_entity_poly.type
_entity_poly.pdbx_seq_one_letter_code
_entity_poly.pdbx_strand_id
1 'polypeptide(L)'
;MAEERNYTVGFYRLKKAYTHGFSISPEGVLYLERGEGHFLVLGVFNSYRKGYAWGRLHFQAELPKGSICIVRGFAVEGEEAAQEINGYLLDNSGSYGEKKQYFIHLGELESVNHSDILLYKLAGQYLFLSLEILGEGEGCIKDMVLYNPGDNFMQTFPEIYQEPGGFFHRYMSVFSTLYFEMGQAMEGMETYLDVNLAPDFMLPNLARWLGIDIPQGLLEENTFRKFLREAYDLNRRKGTKEAMSRIVELMLGVKPVIVEG
;
A
#
# COMPACT_ATOMS: atom_id res chain seq x y z
N MET A 1 -0.26 -21.78 8.36
CA MET A 1 -0.09 -20.34 8.08
C MET A 1 -0.87 -20.03 6.81
N ALA A 2 -1.90 -19.21 6.88
CA ALA A 2 -2.61 -18.75 5.69
C ALA A 2 -1.68 -17.77 4.96
N GLU A 3 -1.37 -18.04 3.69
CA GLU A 3 -0.57 -17.16 2.85
C GLU A 3 -1.29 -15.81 2.69
N GLU A 4 -0.66 -14.72 3.12
CA GLU A 4 -1.17 -13.36 2.90
C GLU A 4 -1.13 -13.04 1.41
N ARG A 5 -2.27 -12.66 0.85
CA ARG A 5 -2.44 -12.29 -0.56
C ARG A 5 -3.16 -10.96 -0.66
N ASN A 6 -2.38 -9.89 -0.58
CA ASN A 6 -2.88 -8.55 -0.79
C ASN A 6 -2.98 -8.27 -2.29
N TYR A 7 -4.10 -7.71 -2.73
CA TYR A 7 -4.30 -7.29 -4.11
C TYR A 7 -4.26 -5.77 -4.19
N THR A 8 -3.17 -5.23 -4.72
CA THR A 8 -3.08 -3.81 -5.08
C THR A 8 -3.84 -3.56 -6.37
N VAL A 9 -4.75 -2.60 -6.35
CA VAL A 9 -5.52 -2.17 -7.52
C VAL A 9 -4.75 -1.07 -8.24
N GLY A 10 -3.72 -1.48 -8.98
CA GLY A 10 -2.90 -0.56 -9.78
C GLY A 10 -3.46 -0.26 -11.18
N PHE A 11 -2.75 0.57 -11.92
CA PHE A 11 -3.10 1.06 -13.27
C PHE A 11 -3.64 -0.03 -14.22
N TYR A 12 -2.96 -1.18 -14.32
CA TYR A 12 -3.37 -2.25 -15.25
C TYR A 12 -4.71 -2.90 -14.89
N ARG A 13 -5.05 -2.97 -13.60
CA ARG A 13 -6.35 -3.50 -13.16
C ARG A 13 -7.44 -2.46 -13.41
N LEU A 14 -7.18 -1.20 -13.09
CA LEU A 14 -8.11 -0.09 -13.34
C LEU A 14 -8.39 0.08 -14.84
N LYS A 15 -7.38 -0.07 -15.70
CA LYS A 15 -7.56 -0.01 -17.16
C LYS A 15 -8.47 -1.11 -17.72
N LYS A 16 -8.58 -2.25 -17.03
CA LYS A 16 -9.47 -3.36 -17.39
C LYS A 16 -10.83 -3.31 -16.67
N ALA A 17 -10.99 -2.37 -15.74
CA ALA A 17 -12.23 -2.17 -15.02
C ALA A 17 -13.27 -1.49 -15.94
N TYR A 18 -14.54 -1.66 -15.62
CA TYR A 18 -15.57 -0.80 -16.20
C TYR A 18 -15.54 0.55 -15.48
N THR A 19 -15.46 1.64 -16.22
CA THR A 19 -15.46 2.99 -15.66
C THR A 19 -16.50 3.88 -16.34
N HIS A 20 -17.16 4.71 -15.54
CA HIS A 20 -18.05 5.76 -15.98
C HIS A 20 -17.71 7.03 -15.20
N GLY A 21 -17.41 8.12 -15.91
CA GLY A 21 -17.05 9.40 -15.29
C GLY A 21 -15.68 9.42 -14.59
N PHE A 22 -14.82 8.42 -14.80
CA PHE A 22 -13.47 8.43 -14.25
C PHE A 22 -12.41 8.48 -15.35
N SER A 23 -11.38 9.29 -15.12
CA SER A 23 -10.12 9.20 -15.85
C SER A 23 -9.07 8.51 -14.97
N ILE A 24 -8.12 7.80 -15.59
CA ILE A 24 -7.13 6.96 -14.89
C ILE A 24 -5.72 7.45 -15.22
N SER A 25 -4.93 7.74 -14.19
CA SER A 25 -3.53 8.14 -14.37
C SER A 25 -2.59 6.93 -14.48
N PRO A 26 -1.39 7.08 -15.08
CA PRO A 26 -0.38 6.02 -15.15
C PRO A 26 0.04 5.46 -13.79
N GLU A 27 -0.05 6.27 -12.73
CA GLU A 27 0.24 5.90 -11.34
C GLU A 27 -0.89 5.07 -10.70
N GLY A 28 -2.02 4.88 -11.38
CA GLY A 28 -3.17 4.14 -10.86
C GLY A 28 -4.12 4.98 -10.02
N VAL A 29 -4.15 6.30 -10.22
CA VAL A 29 -5.10 7.20 -9.55
C VAL A 29 -6.35 7.38 -10.42
N LEU A 30 -7.53 7.31 -9.80
CA LEU A 30 -8.81 7.64 -10.43
C LEU A 30 -9.14 9.10 -10.16
N TYR A 31 -9.40 9.87 -11.21
CA TYR A 31 -9.86 11.26 -11.11
C TYR A 31 -11.30 11.38 -11.60
N LEU A 32 -12.09 12.14 -10.86
CA LEU A 32 -13.49 12.42 -11.22
C LEU A 32 -13.52 13.33 -12.45
N GLU A 33 -14.20 12.89 -13.50
CA GLU A 33 -14.53 13.73 -14.65
C GLU A 33 -15.76 14.59 -14.35
N ARG A 34 -16.02 15.58 -15.21
CA ARG A 34 -17.19 16.46 -15.06
C ARG A 34 -18.48 15.64 -15.15
N GLY A 35 -19.27 15.66 -14.08
CA GLY A 35 -20.58 15.00 -13.97
C GLY A 35 -20.95 14.76 -12.51
N GLU A 36 -22.21 14.41 -12.27
CA GLU A 36 -22.74 14.15 -10.92
C GLU A 36 -22.57 12.69 -10.46
N GLY A 37 -22.24 11.78 -11.38
CA GLY A 37 -22.20 10.34 -11.11
C GLY A 37 -20.98 9.67 -11.71
N HIS A 38 -20.21 9.00 -10.86
CA HIS A 38 -19.01 8.28 -11.23
C HIS A 38 -19.16 6.83 -10.75
N PHE A 39 -18.88 5.87 -11.62
CA PHE A 39 -19.09 4.46 -11.32
C PHE A 39 -17.93 3.60 -11.82
N LEU A 40 -17.47 2.70 -10.97
CA LEU A 40 -16.37 1.78 -11.21
C LEU A 40 -16.82 0.36 -10.87
N VAL A 41 -16.53 -0.59 -11.74
CA VAL A 41 -16.60 -2.02 -11.42
C VAL A 41 -15.23 -2.65 -11.61
N LEU A 42 -14.67 -3.17 -10.53
CA LEU A 42 -13.38 -3.85 -10.56
C LEU A 42 -13.52 -5.22 -11.19
N GLY A 43 -12.50 -5.65 -11.94
CA GLY A 43 -12.41 -7.04 -12.38
C GLY A 43 -12.34 -7.98 -11.18
N VAL A 44 -12.94 -9.16 -11.34
CA VAL A 44 -13.10 -10.16 -10.26
C VAL A 44 -11.78 -10.48 -9.54
N PHE A 45 -11.86 -10.66 -8.22
CA PHE A 45 -10.78 -11.17 -7.39
C PHE A 45 -11.01 -12.65 -7.13
N ASN A 46 -9.94 -13.45 -7.13
CA ASN A 46 -10.02 -14.90 -6.91
C ASN A 46 -9.10 -15.28 -5.74
N SER A 47 -9.68 -15.82 -4.67
CA SER A 47 -8.94 -16.27 -3.48
C SER A 47 -8.24 -17.62 -3.69
N TYR A 48 -8.58 -18.34 -4.77
CA TYR A 48 -8.19 -19.71 -5.07
C TYR A 48 -8.63 -20.75 -4.03
N ARG A 49 -9.55 -20.37 -3.13
CA ARG A 49 -10.09 -21.21 -2.06
C ARG A 49 -11.60 -21.10 -2.03
N LYS A 50 -12.29 -22.25 -2.03
CA LYS A 50 -13.74 -22.30 -1.82
C LYS A 50 -14.08 -21.89 -0.39
N GLY A 51 -15.19 -21.19 -0.22
CA GLY A 51 -15.69 -20.69 1.07
C GLY A 51 -14.78 -19.66 1.71
N TYR A 52 -13.94 -18.96 0.93
CA TYR A 52 -12.99 -18.00 1.49
C TYR A 52 -13.71 -16.75 2.02
N ALA A 53 -13.51 -16.44 3.31
CA ALA A 53 -13.96 -15.19 3.89
C ALA A 53 -13.00 -14.06 3.50
N TRP A 54 -13.53 -13.04 2.83
CA TRP A 54 -12.72 -11.92 2.35
C TRP A 54 -12.33 -10.97 3.48
N GLY A 55 -11.18 -10.33 3.31
CA GLY A 55 -10.59 -9.48 4.34
C GLY A 55 -11.11 -8.05 4.33
N ARG A 56 -10.27 -7.11 3.89
CA ARG A 56 -10.48 -5.67 4.04
C ARG A 56 -10.16 -4.94 2.74
N LEU A 57 -11.03 -4.03 2.32
CA LEU A 57 -10.75 -3.07 1.27
C LEU A 57 -10.36 -1.73 1.89
N HIS A 58 -9.22 -1.19 1.48
CA HIS A 58 -8.78 0.15 1.85
C HIS A 58 -8.51 0.96 0.58
N PHE A 59 -8.77 2.25 0.63
CA PHE A 59 -8.36 3.24 -0.35
C PHE A 59 -8.30 4.62 0.29
N GLN A 60 -7.70 5.58 -0.40
CA GLN A 60 -7.77 6.99 -0.05
C GLN A 60 -8.68 7.72 -1.03
N ALA A 61 -9.53 8.60 -0.52
CA ALA A 61 -10.46 9.39 -1.33
C ALA A 61 -10.42 10.86 -0.91
N GLU A 62 -10.06 11.72 -1.87
CA GLU A 62 -10.09 13.18 -1.73
C GLU A 62 -11.27 13.67 -2.59
N LEU A 63 -12.46 13.80 -1.99
CA LEU A 63 -13.70 14.08 -2.70
C LEU A 63 -14.23 15.49 -2.39
N PRO A 64 -15.00 16.11 -3.32
CA PRO A 64 -15.71 17.35 -3.07
C PRO A 64 -16.58 17.30 -1.81
N LYS A 65 -16.79 18.45 -1.18
CA LYS A 65 -17.67 18.55 0.00
C LYS A 65 -19.10 18.19 -0.39
N GLY A 66 -19.70 17.27 0.36
CA GLY A 66 -21.07 16.80 0.12
C GLY A 66 -21.16 15.62 -0.85
N SER A 67 -20.04 15.15 -1.40
CA SER A 67 -20.01 13.92 -2.18
C SER A 67 -20.36 12.69 -1.31
N ILE A 68 -21.01 11.71 -1.93
CA ILE A 68 -21.31 10.41 -1.34
C ILE A 68 -20.49 9.36 -2.08
N CYS A 69 -19.66 8.62 -1.35
CA CYS A 69 -18.95 7.45 -1.87
C CYS A 69 -19.67 6.19 -1.39
N ILE A 70 -20.06 5.31 -2.31
CA ILE A 70 -20.73 4.06 -2.00
C ILE A 70 -19.91 2.91 -2.58
N VAL A 71 -19.57 1.95 -1.75
CA VAL A 71 -18.91 0.71 -2.17
C VAL A 71 -19.87 -0.44 -1.97
N ARG A 72 -20.04 -1.26 -3.01
CA ARG A 72 -20.86 -2.47 -2.95
C ARG A 72 -20.04 -3.69 -3.34
N GLY A 73 -20.34 -4.81 -2.71
CA GLY A 73 -19.67 -6.07 -3.01
C GLY A 73 -20.49 -7.30 -2.70
N PHE A 74 -20.15 -8.38 -3.38
CA PHE A 74 -20.68 -9.71 -3.14
C PHE A 74 -19.63 -10.75 -3.51
N ALA A 75 -19.76 -11.96 -2.96
CA ALA A 75 -18.89 -13.08 -3.27
C ALA A 75 -19.68 -14.24 -3.86
N VAL A 76 -19.05 -15.04 -4.72
CA VAL A 76 -19.67 -16.21 -5.35
C VAL A 76 -18.74 -17.41 -5.35
N GLU A 77 -19.36 -18.58 -5.47
CA GLU A 77 -18.70 -19.85 -5.71
C GLU A 77 -18.82 -20.29 -7.16
N GLY A 78 -17.81 -21.03 -7.64
CA GLY A 78 -17.81 -21.60 -8.99
C GLY A 78 -17.21 -20.66 -10.03
N GLU A 79 -16.22 -21.19 -10.77
CA GLU A 79 -15.50 -20.45 -11.79
C GLU A 79 -16.39 -20.04 -12.97
N GLU A 80 -17.27 -20.92 -13.43
CA GLU A 80 -18.16 -20.66 -14.57
C GLU A 80 -19.08 -19.46 -14.31
N ALA A 81 -19.77 -19.46 -13.16
CA ALA A 81 -20.60 -18.34 -12.72
C ALA A 81 -19.77 -17.06 -12.57
N ALA A 82 -18.59 -17.14 -11.96
CA ALA A 82 -17.73 -15.96 -11.80
C ALA A 82 -17.28 -15.37 -13.14
N GLN A 83 -16.95 -16.20 -14.14
CA GLN A 83 -16.55 -15.72 -15.47
C GLN A 83 -17.72 -15.07 -16.23
N GLU A 84 -18.92 -15.66 -16.15
CA GLU A 84 -20.13 -15.10 -16.76
C GLU A 84 -20.45 -13.72 -16.18
N ILE A 85 -20.49 -13.62 -14.84
CA ILE A 85 -20.76 -12.37 -14.12
C ILE A 85 -19.69 -11.33 -14.44
N ASN A 86 -18.41 -11.71 -14.41
CA ASN A 86 -17.30 -10.81 -14.71
C ASN A 86 -17.36 -10.30 -16.16
N GLY A 87 -17.72 -11.17 -17.11
CA GLY A 87 -17.93 -10.78 -18.51
C GLY A 87 -19.03 -9.74 -18.65
N TYR A 88 -20.20 -9.97 -18.04
CA TYR A 88 -21.31 -9.02 -18.06
C TYR A 88 -20.96 -7.69 -17.37
N LEU A 89 -20.31 -7.74 -16.20
CA LEU A 89 -19.97 -6.55 -15.41
C LEU A 89 -18.88 -5.69 -16.05
N LEU A 90 -17.95 -6.27 -16.80
CA LEU A 90 -16.88 -5.53 -17.49
C LEU A 90 -17.22 -5.16 -18.94
N ASP A 91 -18.35 -5.62 -19.48
CA ASP A 91 -18.78 -5.26 -20.84
C ASP A 91 -19.12 -3.76 -20.94
N ASN A 92 -18.48 -3.04 -21.86
CA ASN A 92 -18.73 -1.62 -22.10
C ASN A 92 -20.02 -1.35 -22.90
N SER A 93 -20.71 -2.37 -23.41
CA SER A 93 -21.96 -2.19 -24.15
C SER A 93 -23.15 -1.82 -23.26
N GLY A 94 -23.15 -2.26 -21.99
CA GLY A 94 -24.21 -2.00 -21.02
C GLY A 94 -24.11 -0.63 -20.34
N SER A 95 -25.25 -0.11 -19.90
CA SER A 95 -25.29 1.14 -19.13
C SER A 95 -24.76 0.94 -17.71
N TYR A 96 -24.17 1.99 -17.12
CA TYR A 96 -23.72 1.92 -15.74
C TYR A 96 -24.91 1.73 -14.78
N GLY A 97 -26.11 2.20 -15.15
CA GLY A 97 -27.34 2.03 -14.38
C GLY A 97 -27.75 0.56 -14.21
N GLU A 98 -27.65 -0.25 -15.27
CA GLU A 98 -27.93 -1.70 -15.21
C GLU A 98 -26.92 -2.42 -14.31
N LYS A 99 -25.64 -2.11 -14.46
CA LYS A 99 -24.57 -2.68 -13.61
C LYS A 99 -24.73 -2.26 -12.15
N LYS A 100 -25.14 -1.01 -11.89
CA LYS A 100 -25.47 -0.53 -10.54
C LYS A 100 -26.63 -1.34 -9.94
N GLN A 101 -27.71 -1.57 -10.69
CA GLN A 101 -28.84 -2.37 -10.20
C GLN A 101 -28.42 -3.82 -9.90
N TYR A 102 -27.52 -4.38 -10.69
CA TYR A 102 -26.94 -5.69 -10.42
C TYR A 102 -26.29 -5.77 -9.03
N PHE A 103 -25.45 -4.78 -8.68
CA PHE A 103 -24.85 -4.69 -7.35
C PHE A 103 -25.85 -4.34 -6.24
N ILE A 104 -26.94 -3.61 -6.52
CA ILE A 104 -27.98 -3.34 -5.51
C ILE A 104 -28.77 -4.62 -5.19
N HIS A 105 -29.05 -5.45 -6.20
CA HIS A 105 -29.84 -6.67 -6.02
C HIS A 105 -29.05 -7.81 -5.38
N LEU A 106 -27.78 -7.97 -5.76
CA LEU A 106 -26.92 -9.06 -5.28
C LEU A 106 -25.94 -8.64 -4.18
N GLY A 107 -25.72 -7.33 -4.00
CA GLY A 107 -24.75 -6.80 -3.05
C GLY A 107 -25.10 -7.17 -1.62
N GLU A 108 -24.35 -8.10 -1.05
CA GLU A 108 -24.45 -8.48 0.36
C GLU A 108 -23.81 -7.43 1.28
N LEU A 109 -22.93 -6.59 0.71
CA LEU A 109 -22.27 -5.49 1.39
C LEU A 109 -22.57 -4.17 0.68
N GLU A 110 -22.98 -3.18 1.47
CA GLU A 110 -23.02 -1.77 1.08
C GLU A 110 -22.33 -0.95 2.19
N SER A 111 -21.37 -0.11 1.80
CA SER A 111 -20.68 0.83 2.68
C SER A 111 -20.76 2.23 2.10
N VAL A 112 -21.11 3.21 2.93
CA VAL A 112 -21.30 4.60 2.51
C VAL A 112 -20.32 5.50 3.25
N ASN A 113 -19.54 6.30 2.53
CA ASN A 113 -18.56 7.26 3.03
C ASN A 113 -17.49 6.66 3.95
N HIS A 114 -17.12 5.40 3.72
CA HIS A 114 -15.96 4.78 4.36
C HIS A 114 -14.96 4.39 3.28
N SER A 115 -13.72 4.85 3.44
CA SER A 115 -12.61 4.46 2.57
C SER A 115 -11.90 3.19 3.05
N ASP A 116 -12.34 2.68 4.20
CA ASP A 116 -11.83 1.50 4.82
C ASP A 116 -13.00 0.59 5.24
N ILE A 117 -13.06 -0.60 4.63
CA ILE A 117 -14.26 -1.43 4.60
C ILE A 117 -13.92 -2.88 4.90
N LEU A 118 -14.62 -3.44 5.88
CA LEU A 118 -14.53 -4.84 6.26
C LEU A 118 -15.41 -5.70 5.36
N LEU A 119 -14.82 -6.70 4.73
CA LEU A 119 -15.49 -7.61 3.79
C LEU A 119 -15.81 -8.98 4.42
N TYR A 120 -15.65 -9.15 5.75
CA TYR A 120 -15.77 -10.45 6.43
C TYR A 120 -17.14 -11.14 6.31
N LYS A 121 -18.18 -10.39 5.90
CA LYS A 121 -19.50 -10.96 5.62
C LYS A 121 -19.57 -11.66 4.26
N LEU A 122 -18.64 -11.35 3.36
CA LEU A 122 -18.58 -11.92 2.02
C LEU A 122 -17.75 -13.19 2.06
N ALA A 123 -18.38 -14.32 1.77
CA ALA A 123 -17.74 -15.62 1.71
C ALA A 123 -17.91 -16.24 0.31
N GLY A 124 -16.79 -16.55 -0.34
CA GLY A 124 -16.80 -17.15 -1.67
C GLY A 124 -15.42 -17.16 -2.31
N GLN A 125 -15.19 -18.05 -3.28
CA GLN A 125 -13.92 -18.07 -4.01
C GLN A 125 -13.67 -16.78 -4.81
N TYR A 126 -14.72 -16.15 -5.32
CA TYR A 126 -14.62 -14.97 -6.18
C TYR A 126 -15.30 -13.76 -5.54
N LEU A 127 -14.66 -12.60 -5.58
CA LEU A 127 -15.19 -11.34 -5.04
C LEU A 127 -15.38 -10.31 -6.15
N PHE A 128 -16.53 -9.65 -6.10
CA PHE A 128 -16.91 -8.55 -6.97
C PHE A 128 -17.05 -7.28 -6.13
N LEU A 129 -16.51 -6.18 -6.63
CA LEU A 129 -16.54 -4.87 -5.98
C LEU A 129 -16.91 -3.79 -6.99
N SER A 130 -17.81 -2.91 -6.59
CA SER A 130 -18.09 -1.65 -7.28
C SER A 130 -17.89 -0.47 -6.35
N LEU A 131 -17.57 0.66 -6.94
CA LEU A 131 -17.44 1.95 -6.28
C LEU A 131 -18.24 2.98 -7.06
N GLU A 132 -19.09 3.72 -6.35
CA GLU A 132 -19.92 4.78 -6.88
C GLU A 132 -19.59 6.08 -6.14
N ILE A 133 -19.44 7.17 -6.86
CA ILE A 133 -19.41 8.51 -6.28
C ILE A 133 -20.55 9.32 -6.85
N LEU A 134 -21.28 9.97 -5.95
CA LEU A 134 -22.32 10.94 -6.28
C LEU A 134 -21.85 12.31 -5.80
N GLY A 135 -21.79 13.28 -6.70
CA GLY A 135 -21.43 14.66 -6.41
C GLY A 135 -20.64 15.31 -7.53
N GLU A 136 -20.67 16.64 -7.58
CA GLU A 136 -19.93 17.42 -8.56
C GLU A 136 -18.65 18.01 -7.97
N GLY A 137 -17.62 18.10 -8.80
CA GLY A 137 -16.37 18.76 -8.47
C GLY A 137 -15.17 17.91 -8.81
N GLU A 138 -14.00 18.42 -8.43
CA GLU A 138 -12.72 17.72 -8.62
C GLU A 138 -12.43 16.85 -7.40
N GLY A 139 -12.02 15.61 -7.65
CA GLY A 139 -11.61 14.68 -6.61
C GLY A 139 -10.84 13.51 -7.18
N CYS A 140 -10.27 12.69 -6.29
CA CYS A 140 -9.54 11.50 -6.69
C CYS A 140 -9.67 10.34 -5.70
N ILE A 141 -9.43 9.13 -6.20
CA ILE A 141 -9.25 7.91 -5.42
C ILE A 141 -7.90 7.30 -5.76
N LYS A 142 -7.12 6.93 -4.74
CA LYS A 142 -5.79 6.33 -4.87
C LYS A 142 -5.55 5.25 -3.83
N ASP A 143 -4.44 4.54 -3.98
CA ASP A 143 -3.91 3.57 -3.01
C ASP A 143 -4.93 2.49 -2.62
N MET A 144 -5.69 2.00 -3.60
CA MET A 144 -6.71 0.97 -3.37
C MET A 144 -6.07 -0.41 -3.23
N VAL A 145 -6.27 -1.04 -2.08
CA VAL A 145 -5.70 -2.34 -1.73
C VAL A 145 -6.74 -3.22 -1.04
N LEU A 146 -6.80 -4.47 -1.46
CA LEU A 146 -7.59 -5.53 -0.83
C LEU A 146 -6.67 -6.44 -0.02
N TYR A 147 -6.74 -6.38 1.31
CA TYR A 147 -5.92 -7.18 2.21
C TYR A 147 -6.58 -8.52 2.51
N ASN A 148 -5.84 -9.64 2.36
CA ASN A 148 -6.35 -10.99 2.62
C ASN A 148 -5.30 -11.90 3.30
N PRO A 149 -5.62 -12.57 4.42
CA PRO A 149 -6.76 -12.25 5.28
C PRO A 149 -6.53 -10.85 5.86
N GLY A 150 -7.52 -9.97 5.73
CA GLY A 150 -7.43 -8.56 6.16
C GLY A 150 -7.43 -8.39 7.68
N ASP A 151 -7.04 -9.41 8.43
CA ASP A 151 -7.27 -9.53 9.87
C ASP A 151 -6.23 -10.41 10.57
N ASN A 152 -4.95 -10.21 10.25
CA ASN A 152 -3.88 -10.75 11.10
C ASN A 152 -3.95 -10.19 12.52
N PHE A 153 -4.55 -9.02 12.69
CA PHE A 153 -4.67 -8.37 13.98
C PHE A 153 -5.60 -9.15 14.93
N MET A 154 -6.78 -9.58 14.48
CA MET A 154 -7.67 -10.39 15.33
C MET A 154 -7.08 -11.77 15.66
N GLN A 155 -6.28 -12.35 14.77
CA GLN A 155 -5.56 -13.60 15.04
C GLN A 155 -4.56 -13.51 16.20
N THR A 156 -4.18 -12.30 16.62
CA THR A 156 -3.33 -12.12 17.82
C THR A 156 -4.10 -12.26 19.14
N PHE A 157 -5.43 -12.18 19.11
CA PHE A 157 -6.28 -12.32 20.29
C PHE A 157 -6.71 -13.77 20.51
N PRO A 158 -7.03 -14.20 21.75
CA PRO A 158 -7.59 -15.52 22.02
C PRO A 158 -8.87 -15.80 21.21
N GLU A 159 -9.13 -17.07 20.87
CA GLU A 159 -10.26 -17.52 20.01
C GLU A 159 -11.62 -16.96 20.44
N ILE A 160 -11.87 -16.83 21.74
CA ILE A 160 -13.12 -16.28 22.30
C ILE A 160 -13.42 -14.84 21.85
N TYR A 161 -12.41 -14.11 21.37
CA TYR A 161 -12.53 -12.73 20.90
C TYR A 161 -12.47 -12.63 19.37
N GLN A 162 -12.20 -13.71 18.65
CA GLN A 162 -12.04 -13.72 17.18
C GLN A 162 -13.38 -13.82 16.43
N GLU A 163 -14.52 -13.63 17.10
CA GLU A 163 -15.84 -13.79 16.49
C GLU A 163 -16.02 -12.83 15.30
N PRO A 164 -16.17 -13.34 14.06
CA PRO A 164 -16.28 -12.51 12.87
C PRO A 164 -17.51 -11.59 12.93
N GLY A 165 -17.34 -10.31 12.64
CA GLY A 165 -18.46 -9.36 12.62
C GLY A 165 -19.07 -9.03 13.98
N GLY A 166 -18.49 -9.47 15.10
CA GLY A 166 -18.90 -9.07 16.46
C GLY A 166 -18.60 -7.60 16.78
N PHE A 167 -19.08 -7.12 17.93
CA PHE A 167 -18.76 -5.75 18.42
C PHE A 167 -17.25 -5.58 18.61
N PHE A 168 -16.60 -6.54 19.28
CA PHE A 168 -15.17 -6.47 19.56
C PHE A 168 -14.35 -6.43 18.28
N HIS A 169 -14.69 -7.27 17.31
CA HIS A 169 -14.06 -7.23 15.99
C HIS A 169 -14.20 -5.84 15.34
N ARG A 170 -15.43 -5.31 15.20
CA ARG A 170 -15.64 -3.97 14.62
C ARG A 170 -14.88 -2.86 15.36
N TYR A 171 -14.83 -2.94 16.69
CA TYR A 171 -14.09 -1.99 17.52
C TYR A 171 -12.58 -2.08 17.25
N MET A 172 -12.03 -3.29 17.21
CA MET A 172 -10.62 -3.52 16.93
C MET A 172 -10.23 -3.21 15.49
N SER A 173 -11.15 -3.26 14.53
CA SER A 173 -10.89 -2.87 13.15
C SER A 173 -10.49 -1.40 13.00
N VAL A 174 -10.95 -0.52 13.90
CA VAL A 174 -10.48 0.88 13.92
C VAL A 174 -8.98 0.92 14.23
N PHE A 175 -8.56 0.18 15.27
CA PHE A 175 -7.16 0.07 15.66
C PHE A 175 -6.32 -0.68 14.64
N SER A 176 -6.90 -1.66 13.94
CA SER A 176 -6.17 -2.37 12.89
C SER A 176 -5.75 -1.44 11.75
N THR A 177 -6.53 -0.39 11.45
CA THR A 177 -6.12 0.68 10.51
C THR A 177 -4.84 1.38 10.99
N LEU A 178 -4.84 1.83 12.24
CA LEU A 178 -3.70 2.54 12.83
C LEU A 178 -2.45 1.65 12.87
N TYR A 179 -2.62 0.39 13.29
CA TYR A 179 -1.54 -0.58 13.28
C TYR A 179 -1.05 -0.88 11.86
N PHE A 180 -1.94 -0.90 10.88
CA PHE A 180 -1.58 -1.12 9.49
C PHE A 180 -0.81 0.07 8.91
N GLU A 181 -1.25 1.30 9.16
CA GLU A 181 -0.53 2.53 8.77
C GLU A 181 0.87 2.59 9.42
N MET A 182 0.97 2.26 10.71
CA MET A 182 2.25 2.15 11.39
C MET A 182 3.13 1.04 10.78
N GLY A 183 2.54 -0.11 10.45
CA GLY A 183 3.23 -1.20 9.76
C GLY A 183 3.80 -0.76 8.42
N GLN A 184 3.01 -0.08 7.58
CA GLN A 184 3.48 0.48 6.32
C GLN A 184 4.56 1.54 6.52
N ALA A 185 4.46 2.39 7.55
CA ALA A 185 5.51 3.36 7.86
C ALA A 185 6.82 2.71 8.34
N MET A 186 6.73 1.49 8.91
CA MET A 186 7.89 0.68 9.28
C MET A 186 8.42 -0.17 8.12
N GLU A 187 7.61 -0.40 7.09
CA GLU A 187 8.02 -1.10 5.87
C GLU A 187 9.07 -0.25 5.14
N GLY A 188 10.25 -0.82 4.88
CA GLY A 188 11.38 -0.07 4.35
C GLY A 188 12.30 0.55 5.40
N MET A 189 12.12 0.28 6.71
CA MET A 189 13.09 0.67 7.74
C MET A 189 14.50 0.14 7.44
N GLU A 190 14.62 -1.04 6.81
CA GLU A 190 15.88 -1.60 6.35
C GLU A 190 16.62 -0.68 5.37
N THR A 191 15.91 0.10 4.56
CA THR A 191 16.54 1.04 3.61
C THR A 191 17.26 2.18 4.32
N TYR A 192 16.81 2.59 5.51
CA TYR A 192 17.48 3.59 6.33
C TYR A 192 18.79 3.08 6.95
N LEU A 193 18.98 1.76 7.03
CA LEU A 193 20.19 1.13 7.54
C LEU A 193 21.20 0.82 6.43
N ASP A 194 20.77 0.76 5.16
CA ASP A 194 21.65 0.54 4.01
C ASP A 194 22.30 1.86 3.58
N VAL A 195 23.63 1.92 3.66
CA VAL A 195 24.45 3.09 3.27
C VAL A 195 24.21 3.54 1.82
N ASN A 196 23.69 2.70 0.93
CA ASN A 196 23.42 3.05 -0.46
C ASN A 196 21.99 3.53 -0.71
N LEU A 197 21.04 3.12 0.13
CA LEU A 197 19.60 3.41 -0.04
C LEU A 197 19.11 4.48 0.95
N ALA A 198 19.78 4.62 2.08
CA ALA A 198 19.37 5.53 3.14
C ALA A 198 19.33 6.98 2.64
N PRO A 199 18.36 7.81 3.06
CA PRO A 199 18.36 9.24 2.74
C PRO A 199 19.61 9.96 3.26
N ASP A 200 20.02 11.06 2.62
CA ASP A 200 21.24 11.82 2.98
C ASP A 200 21.26 12.27 4.46
N PHE A 201 20.12 12.70 4.99
CA PHE A 201 19.99 13.11 6.39
C PHE A 201 20.29 11.98 7.39
N MET A 202 20.24 10.71 6.96
CA MET A 202 20.51 9.56 7.80
C MET A 202 22.00 9.19 7.84
N LEU A 203 22.80 9.61 6.85
CA LEU A 203 24.24 9.28 6.77
C LEU A 203 25.05 9.72 8.01
N PRO A 204 24.84 10.92 8.61
CA PRO A 204 25.51 11.30 9.85
C PRO A 204 25.18 10.38 11.03
N ASN A 205 23.94 9.87 11.09
CA ASN A 205 23.54 8.94 12.15
C ASN A 205 24.23 7.58 11.99
N LEU A 206 24.32 7.08 10.76
CA LEU A 206 25.08 5.85 10.45
C LEU A 206 26.57 6.02 10.80
N ALA A 207 27.16 7.18 10.49
CA ALA A 207 28.54 7.50 10.86
C ALA A 207 28.74 7.47 12.38
N ARG A 208 27.82 8.09 13.13
CA ARG A 208 27.86 8.17 14.59
C ARG A 208 27.76 6.79 15.24
N TRP A 209 26.97 5.88 14.67
CA TRP A 209 26.93 4.48 15.14
C TRP A 209 28.26 3.74 14.93
N LEU A 210 29.01 4.11 13.89
CA LEU A 210 30.38 3.65 13.69
C LEU A 210 31.40 4.46 14.54
N GLY A 211 30.95 5.32 15.46
CA GLY A 211 31.83 6.12 16.30
C GLY A 211 32.57 7.24 15.55
N ILE A 212 31.98 7.72 14.45
CA ILE A 212 32.53 8.78 13.61
C ILE A 212 31.56 9.96 13.59
N ASP A 213 31.99 11.10 14.12
CA ASP A 213 31.21 12.34 14.08
C ASP A 213 31.60 13.17 12.86
N ILE A 214 30.81 13.07 11.79
CA ILE A 214 30.89 13.93 10.62
C ILE A 214 29.65 14.82 10.57
N PRO A 215 29.79 16.15 10.65
CA PRO A 215 28.68 17.08 10.48
C PRO A 215 28.01 16.90 9.12
N GLN A 216 26.68 17.04 9.08
CA GLN A 216 25.92 17.02 7.83
C GLN A 216 26.40 18.16 6.90
N GLY A 217 26.54 17.86 5.60
CA GLY A 217 26.97 18.83 4.59
C GLY A 217 28.48 19.08 4.52
N LEU A 218 29.30 18.46 5.37
CA LEU A 218 30.77 18.55 5.26
C LEU A 218 31.30 17.81 4.03
N LEU A 219 30.68 16.68 3.68
CA LEU A 219 31.03 15.87 2.52
C LEU A 219 29.86 15.85 1.54
N GLU A 220 30.17 15.78 0.25
CA GLU A 220 29.19 15.43 -0.77
C GLU A 220 28.65 14.01 -0.49
N GLU A 221 27.36 13.79 -0.72
CA GLU A 221 26.65 12.54 -0.46
C GLU A 221 27.41 11.31 -0.97
N ASN A 222 27.86 11.33 -2.23
CA ASN A 222 28.60 10.22 -2.83
C ASN A 222 29.91 9.89 -2.09
N THR A 223 30.62 10.92 -1.65
CA THR A 223 31.86 10.80 -0.89
C THR A 223 31.58 10.26 0.50
N PHE A 224 30.51 10.74 1.14
CA PHE A 224 30.09 10.27 2.46
C PHE A 224 29.69 8.78 2.42
N ARG A 225 28.91 8.36 1.42
CA ARG A 225 28.54 6.95 1.22
C ARG A 225 29.75 6.05 0.94
N LYS A 226 30.76 6.52 0.18
CA LYS A 226 32.02 5.79 -0.03
C LYS A 226 32.78 5.63 1.29
N PHE A 227 32.89 6.71 2.05
CA PHE A 227 33.53 6.69 3.36
C PHE A 227 32.85 5.71 4.32
N LEU A 228 31.51 5.75 4.43
CA LEU A 228 30.74 4.86 5.31
C LEU A 228 30.87 3.37 4.93
N ARG A 229 31.03 3.05 3.64
CA ARG A 229 31.30 1.67 3.19
C ARG A 229 32.63 1.13 3.70
N GLU A 230 33.64 1.99 3.82
CA GLU A 230 34.97 1.62 4.32
C GLU A 230 35.13 1.86 5.83
N ALA A 231 34.18 2.55 6.47
CA ALA A 231 34.29 3.01 7.85
C ALA A 231 34.52 1.87 8.85
N TYR A 232 33.94 0.69 8.64
CA TYR A 232 34.21 -0.48 9.48
C TYR A 232 35.69 -0.91 9.42
N ASP A 233 36.25 -1.05 8.21
CA ASP A 233 37.66 -1.44 8.02
C ASP A 233 38.62 -0.35 8.49
N LEU A 234 38.28 0.92 8.29
CA LEU A 234 39.03 2.06 8.78
C LEU A 234 39.06 2.09 10.31
N ASN A 235 37.92 1.83 10.97
CA ASN A 235 37.87 1.73 12.43
C ASN A 235 38.68 0.56 12.97
N ARG A 236 38.70 -0.59 12.26
CA ARG A 236 39.50 -1.75 12.65
C ARG A 236 41.00 -1.47 12.64
N ARG A 237 41.46 -0.56 11.78
CA ARG A 237 42.86 -0.15 11.62
C ARG A 237 43.13 1.24 12.18
N LYS A 238 42.26 1.74 13.05
CA LYS A 238 42.35 3.10 13.61
C LYS A 238 43.73 3.32 14.25
N GLY A 239 44.36 4.44 13.90
CA GLY A 239 45.68 4.81 14.42
C GLY A 239 46.86 4.33 13.56
N THR A 240 46.65 3.58 12.46
CA THR A 240 47.74 3.27 11.53
C THR A 240 47.93 4.38 10.49
N LYS A 241 49.17 4.51 9.98
CA LYS A 241 49.50 5.40 8.85
C LYS A 241 48.64 5.10 7.62
N GLU A 242 48.32 3.84 7.39
CA GLU A 242 47.49 3.38 6.27
C GLU A 242 46.04 3.86 6.41
N ALA A 243 45.44 3.73 7.60
CA ALA A 243 44.09 4.19 7.86
C ALA A 243 43.99 5.71 7.72
N MET A 244 44.94 6.47 8.28
CA MET A 244 44.99 7.93 8.10
C MET A 244 45.15 8.32 6.63
N SER A 245 46.05 7.64 5.91
CA SER A 245 46.27 7.90 4.48
C SER A 245 44.99 7.67 3.67
N ARG A 246 44.27 6.56 3.96
CA ARG A 246 43.03 6.22 3.27
C ARG A 246 41.89 7.18 3.59
N ILE A 247 41.75 7.63 4.85
CA ILE A 247 40.75 8.63 5.24
C ILE A 247 40.93 9.93 4.45
N VAL A 248 42.16 10.43 4.37
CA VAL A 248 42.47 11.67 3.66
C VAL A 248 42.26 11.50 2.16
N GLU A 249 42.64 10.36 1.58
CA GLU A 249 42.38 10.04 0.18
C GLU A 249 40.88 9.99 -0.13
N LEU A 250 40.06 9.41 0.76
CA LEU A 250 38.61 9.38 0.60
C LEU A 250 37.97 10.76 0.69
N MET A 251 38.44 11.61 1.60
CA MET A 251 37.88 12.96 1.81
C MET A 251 38.30 13.97 0.74
N LEU A 252 39.57 13.92 0.29
CA LEU A 252 40.15 14.93 -0.59
C LEU A 252 40.42 14.42 -2.02
N GLY A 253 40.24 13.13 -2.28
CA GLY A 253 40.56 12.52 -3.58
C GLY A 253 42.05 12.46 -3.91
N VAL A 254 42.94 12.80 -2.96
CA VAL A 254 44.40 12.84 -3.15
C VAL A 254 45.11 11.96 -2.13
N LYS A 255 46.11 11.21 -2.59
CA LYS A 255 46.91 10.34 -1.71
C LYS A 255 47.92 11.18 -0.92
N PRO A 256 47.85 11.21 0.43
CA PRO A 256 48.74 12.05 1.23
C PRO A 256 50.13 11.42 1.41
N VAL A 257 51.12 12.28 1.65
CA VAL A 257 52.44 11.88 2.15
C VAL A 257 52.49 12.16 3.64
N ILE A 258 52.52 11.10 4.45
CA ILE A 258 52.60 11.22 5.92
C ILE A 258 54.07 11.08 6.35
N VAL A 259 54.59 12.12 7.00
CA VAL A 259 55.96 12.19 7.54
C VAL A 259 55.86 12.04 9.07
N GLU A 260 56.62 11.11 9.65
CA GLU A 260 56.77 10.99 11.11
C GLU A 260 57.82 12.01 11.58
N GLY A 261 57.47 12.79 12.61
CA GLY A 261 58.35 13.79 13.23
C GLY A 261 58.82 13.33 14.60
#